data_AF-A0A349Q8Z8-F1
#
_entry.id   AF-A0A349Q8Z8-F1
#
_cell.length_a   1.000
_cell.length_b   1.000
_cell.length_c   1.000
_cell.angle_alpha   90.00
_cell.angle_beta   90.00
_cell.angle_gamma   90.00
#
_symmetry.space_group_name_H-M   'P 1'
#
loop_
_entity.id
_entity.type
_entity.pdbx_description
1 polymer ?
#
loop_
_entity_poly.entity_id
_entity_poly.type
_entity_poly.pdbx_seq_one_letter_code
_entity_poly.pdbx_strand_id
1 'polypeptide(L)'
;MSVTFEGYERRIDKINDTLAQYGIKDLEEARAICLEKGVDCNAIVKGIQPICFENAVWAYTVGCAIAIKRNCVNAADAAEAIGEGLQSFCIPGSVAEQRKVGLGHGNLAAMLLRESTKCFAFLAGHESFAAAEGAIGIARTANKVRKTPLKVILNGLGKDAAFIISRINGFTYVQTKMDYFTGEVKVVKETAYSNGERAAVRVYGADDVTEGVAIMRLEDVDVSIT
;
A
#
# COMPACT_ATOMS: atom_id res chain seq x y z
N MET A 1 -26.07 -18.16 -8.99
CA MET A 1 -26.13 -16.68 -9.14
C MET A 1 -25.16 -16.32 -10.24
N SER A 2 -25.54 -15.48 -11.19
CA SER A 2 -24.57 -14.97 -12.18
C SER A 2 -23.60 -14.04 -11.48
N VAL A 3 -22.29 -14.25 -11.66
CA VAL A 3 -21.28 -13.31 -11.18
C VAL A 3 -21.45 -11.99 -11.92
N THR A 4 -21.66 -10.90 -11.17
CA THR A 4 -21.82 -9.56 -11.73
C THR A 4 -20.89 -8.57 -11.00
N PHE A 5 -20.32 -7.65 -11.77
CA PHE A 5 -19.50 -6.54 -11.26
C PHE A 5 -19.39 -5.43 -12.33
N GLU A 6 -18.86 -4.29 -11.93
CA GLU A 6 -18.79 -3.07 -12.73
C GLU A 6 -17.88 -3.23 -13.95
N GLY A 7 -18.46 -3.09 -15.14
CA GLY A 7 -17.75 -3.24 -16.41
C GLY A 7 -17.43 -4.70 -16.78
N TYR A 8 -18.25 -5.66 -16.33
CA TYR A 8 -18.11 -7.10 -16.60
C TYR A 8 -17.71 -7.42 -18.05
N GLU A 9 -18.52 -6.99 -19.03
CA GLU A 9 -18.30 -7.29 -20.45
C GLU A 9 -16.95 -6.79 -20.98
N ARG A 10 -16.41 -5.70 -20.39
CA ARG A 10 -15.14 -5.11 -20.80
C ARG A 10 -13.92 -5.80 -20.19
N ARG A 11 -14.13 -6.70 -19.23
CA ARG A 11 -13.08 -7.26 -18.37
C ARG A 11 -13.06 -8.79 -18.40
N ILE A 12 -14.20 -9.44 -18.58
CA ILE A 12 -14.37 -10.88 -18.35
C ILE A 12 -13.46 -11.75 -19.20
N ASP A 13 -13.27 -11.43 -20.48
CA ASP A 13 -12.42 -12.23 -21.37
C ASP A 13 -10.98 -12.29 -20.84
N LYS A 14 -10.43 -11.11 -20.50
CA LYS A 14 -9.09 -10.99 -19.92
C LYS A 14 -8.96 -11.69 -18.56
N ILE A 15 -10.01 -11.62 -17.73
CA ILE A 15 -10.03 -12.30 -16.44
C ILE A 15 -9.98 -13.81 -16.64
N ASN A 16 -10.82 -14.35 -17.53
CA ASN A 16 -10.86 -15.78 -17.85
C ASN A 16 -9.54 -16.25 -18.46
N ASP A 17 -8.95 -15.47 -19.37
CA ASP A 17 -7.64 -15.76 -19.96
C ASP A 17 -6.54 -15.82 -18.88
N THR A 18 -6.62 -14.96 -17.85
CA THR A 18 -5.68 -14.99 -16.73
C THR A 18 -5.92 -16.21 -15.84
N LEU A 19 -7.17 -16.52 -15.50
CA LEU A 19 -7.53 -17.68 -14.68
C LEU A 19 -7.11 -19.01 -15.35
N ALA A 20 -7.27 -19.11 -16.67
CA ALA A 20 -6.90 -20.28 -17.45
C ALA A 20 -5.40 -20.60 -17.36
N GLN A 21 -4.52 -19.58 -17.28
CA GLN A 21 -3.07 -19.76 -17.10
C GLN A 21 -2.73 -20.49 -15.79
N TYR A 22 -3.61 -20.38 -14.80
CA TYR A 22 -3.45 -21.00 -13.48
C TYR A 22 -4.33 -22.24 -13.28
N GLY A 23 -4.98 -22.72 -14.33
CA GLY A 23 -5.90 -23.86 -14.25
C GLY A 23 -7.08 -23.59 -13.32
N ILE A 24 -7.57 -22.35 -13.28
CA ILE A 24 -8.80 -21.95 -12.61
C ILE A 24 -9.86 -21.72 -13.69
N LYS A 25 -10.99 -22.41 -13.58
CA LYS A 25 -12.04 -22.43 -14.60
C LYS A 25 -12.77 -21.09 -14.71
N ASP A 26 -13.16 -20.52 -13.58
CA ASP A 26 -13.99 -19.33 -13.52
C ASP A 26 -13.86 -18.63 -12.15
N LEU A 27 -14.55 -17.49 -12.01
CA LEU A 27 -14.55 -16.68 -10.80
C LEU A 27 -15.13 -17.42 -9.58
N GLU A 28 -16.11 -18.31 -9.77
CA GLU A 28 -16.68 -19.07 -8.66
C GLU A 28 -15.70 -20.14 -8.16
N GLU A 29 -14.94 -20.79 -9.06
CA GLU A 29 -13.84 -21.66 -8.64
C GLU A 29 -12.76 -20.85 -7.90
N ALA A 30 -12.39 -19.65 -8.39
CA ALA A 30 -11.43 -18.79 -7.69
C ALA A 30 -11.88 -18.47 -6.26
N ARG A 31 -13.17 -18.15 -6.08
CA ARG A 31 -13.76 -17.94 -4.75
C ARG A 31 -13.72 -19.21 -3.90
N ALA A 32 -14.09 -20.36 -4.46
CA ALA A 32 -14.09 -21.64 -3.74
C ALA A 32 -12.69 -21.99 -3.22
N ILE A 33 -11.65 -21.81 -4.05
CA ILE A 33 -10.24 -22.00 -3.67
C ILE A 33 -9.87 -21.11 -2.47
N CYS A 34 -10.28 -19.84 -2.49
CA CYS A 34 -10.00 -18.91 -1.39
C CYS A 34 -10.72 -19.34 -0.10
N LEU A 35 -12.00 -19.68 -0.19
CA LEU A 35 -12.82 -20.09 0.95
C LEU A 35 -12.35 -21.40 1.58
N GLU A 36 -11.89 -22.36 0.77
CA GLU A 36 -11.31 -23.62 1.27
C GLU A 36 -10.08 -23.37 2.16
N LYS A 37 -9.32 -22.31 1.86
CA LYS A 37 -8.19 -21.84 2.69
C LYS A 37 -8.58 -20.84 3.78
N GLY A 38 -9.88 -20.60 3.99
CA GLY A 38 -10.39 -19.68 5.01
C GLY A 38 -10.21 -18.19 4.65
N VAL A 39 -9.97 -17.87 3.38
CA VAL A 39 -9.80 -16.48 2.91
C VAL A 39 -11.10 -15.97 2.30
N ASP A 40 -11.92 -15.31 3.12
CA ASP A 40 -13.11 -14.60 2.64
C ASP A 40 -12.75 -13.21 2.11
N CYS A 41 -12.42 -13.13 0.82
CA CYS A 41 -12.04 -11.87 0.16
C CYS A 41 -13.17 -10.83 0.21
N ASN A 42 -14.44 -11.24 0.18
CA ASN A 42 -15.57 -10.31 0.24
C ASN A 42 -15.65 -9.64 1.61
N ALA A 43 -15.59 -10.43 2.69
CA ALA A 43 -15.59 -9.90 4.05
C ALA A 43 -14.37 -9.02 4.33
N ILE A 44 -13.18 -9.43 3.87
CA ILE A 44 -11.94 -8.68 4.10
C ILE A 44 -11.98 -7.33 3.36
N VAL A 45 -12.25 -7.33 2.05
CA VAL A 45 -12.22 -6.11 1.23
C VAL A 45 -13.28 -5.12 1.69
N LYS A 46 -14.52 -5.57 1.94
CA LYS A 46 -15.60 -4.69 2.45
C LYS A 46 -15.39 -4.27 3.91
N GLY A 47 -14.71 -5.09 4.72
CA GLY A 47 -14.32 -4.71 6.08
C GLY A 47 -13.30 -3.57 6.10
N ILE A 48 -12.42 -3.50 5.09
CA ILE A 48 -11.45 -2.41 4.92
C ILE A 48 -12.09 -1.18 4.28
N GLN A 49 -12.86 -1.37 3.19
CA GLN A 49 -13.51 -0.29 2.46
C GLN A 49 -14.98 -0.66 2.18
N PRO A 50 -15.93 -0.29 3.05
CA PRO A 50 -17.33 -0.70 2.92
C PRO A 50 -18.02 -0.24 1.64
N ILE A 51 -17.56 0.86 1.04
CA ILE A 51 -18.09 1.42 -0.20
C ILE A 51 -17.33 0.95 -1.46
N CYS A 52 -16.53 -0.11 -1.36
CA CYS A 52 -15.82 -0.66 -2.51
C CYS A 52 -16.79 -1.24 -3.56
N PHE A 53 -16.41 -1.14 -4.82
CA PHE A 53 -17.09 -1.81 -5.93
C PHE A 53 -16.88 -3.33 -5.88
N GLU A 54 -17.82 -4.09 -6.48
CA GLU A 54 -17.73 -5.55 -6.54
C GLU A 54 -16.50 -6.02 -7.34
N ASN A 55 -16.09 -5.24 -8.34
CA ASN A 55 -14.89 -5.55 -9.11
C ASN A 55 -13.61 -5.61 -8.25
N ALA A 56 -13.53 -4.87 -7.14
CA ALA A 56 -12.40 -4.91 -6.24
C ALA A 56 -12.38 -6.25 -5.47
N VAL A 57 -13.54 -6.67 -4.94
CA VAL A 57 -13.71 -7.95 -4.27
C VAL A 57 -13.26 -9.10 -5.18
N TRP A 58 -13.71 -9.09 -6.43
CA TRP A 58 -13.34 -10.12 -7.39
C TRP A 58 -11.87 -10.06 -7.80
N ALA A 59 -11.30 -8.88 -7.98
CA ALA A 59 -9.87 -8.74 -8.29
C ALA A 59 -8.98 -9.33 -7.20
N TYR A 60 -9.29 -9.05 -5.92
CA TYR A 60 -8.60 -9.69 -4.80
C TYR A 60 -8.87 -11.19 -4.72
N THR A 61 -10.09 -11.64 -5.01
CA THR A 61 -10.43 -13.08 -5.05
C THR A 61 -9.60 -13.83 -6.09
N VAL A 62 -9.50 -13.30 -7.31
CA VAL A 62 -8.66 -13.88 -8.37
C VAL A 62 -7.20 -13.89 -7.94
N GLY A 63 -6.69 -12.78 -7.42
CA GLY A 63 -5.32 -12.66 -6.95
C GLY A 63 -4.97 -13.68 -5.85
N CYS A 64 -5.85 -13.84 -4.86
CA CYS A 64 -5.69 -14.82 -3.78
C CYS A 64 -5.75 -16.26 -4.31
N ALA A 65 -6.66 -16.56 -5.24
CA ALA A 65 -6.74 -17.88 -5.85
C ALA A 65 -5.46 -18.23 -6.63
N ILE A 66 -4.90 -17.27 -7.37
CA ILE A 66 -3.61 -17.40 -8.06
C ILE A 66 -2.49 -17.68 -7.05
N ALA A 67 -2.41 -16.91 -5.96
CA ALA A 67 -1.41 -17.11 -4.91
C ALA A 67 -1.49 -18.51 -4.28
N ILE A 68 -2.72 -19.00 -4.04
CA ILE A 68 -2.97 -20.34 -3.50
C ILE A 68 -2.57 -21.42 -4.50
N LYS A 69 -2.95 -21.30 -5.78
CA LYS A 69 -2.55 -22.24 -6.84
C LYS A 69 -1.04 -22.29 -7.06
N ARG A 70 -0.36 -21.16 -6.89
CA ARG A 70 1.11 -21.05 -6.93
C ARG A 70 1.80 -21.57 -5.68
N ASN A 71 1.06 -22.02 -4.66
CA ASN A 71 1.58 -22.44 -3.36
C ASN A 71 2.51 -21.38 -2.72
N CYS A 72 2.13 -20.10 -2.81
CA CYS A 72 2.88 -19.02 -2.17
C CYS A 72 2.88 -19.20 -0.64
N VAL A 73 4.06 -19.44 -0.07
CA VAL A 73 4.24 -19.61 1.38
C VAL A 73 4.65 -18.31 2.07
N ASN A 74 5.26 -17.38 1.34
CA ASN A 74 5.68 -16.08 1.87
C ASN A 74 4.66 -15.00 1.53
N ALA A 75 4.45 -14.06 2.47
CA ALA A 75 3.51 -12.97 2.30
C ALA A 75 3.84 -12.07 1.09
N ALA A 76 5.13 -11.82 0.82
CA ALA A 76 5.57 -11.02 -0.32
C ALA A 76 5.20 -11.68 -1.66
N ASP A 77 5.44 -12.99 -1.80
CA ASP A 77 5.13 -13.74 -3.03
C ASP A 77 3.61 -13.77 -3.28
N ALA A 78 2.83 -13.90 -2.19
CA ALA A 78 1.37 -13.81 -2.26
C ALA A 78 0.90 -12.41 -2.70
N ALA A 79 1.55 -11.34 -2.22
CA ALA A 79 1.23 -9.97 -2.63
C ALA A 79 1.51 -9.72 -4.13
N GLU A 80 2.61 -10.25 -4.66
CA GLU A 80 2.92 -10.18 -6.10
C GLU A 80 1.85 -10.92 -6.93
N ALA A 81 1.47 -12.12 -6.52
CA ALA A 81 0.40 -12.90 -7.16
C ALA A 81 -0.96 -12.19 -7.09
N ILE A 82 -1.27 -11.52 -5.98
CA ILE A 82 -2.47 -10.68 -5.86
C ILE A 82 -2.44 -9.55 -6.89
N GLY A 83 -1.26 -8.95 -7.13
CA GLY A 83 -1.06 -7.95 -8.17
C GLY A 83 -1.45 -8.42 -9.57
N GLU A 84 -1.27 -9.71 -9.89
CA GLU A 84 -1.71 -10.28 -11.16
C GLU A 84 -3.24 -10.34 -11.26
N GLY A 85 -3.91 -10.67 -10.16
CA GLY A 85 -5.36 -10.58 -10.06
C GLY A 85 -5.86 -9.15 -10.24
N LEU A 86 -5.21 -8.17 -9.62
CA LEU A 86 -5.54 -6.75 -9.85
C LEU A 86 -5.30 -6.34 -11.31
N GLN A 87 -4.25 -6.86 -11.94
CA GLN A 87 -3.92 -6.54 -13.33
C GLN A 87 -4.93 -7.13 -14.31
N SER A 88 -5.48 -8.31 -14.07
CA SER A 88 -6.50 -8.90 -14.94
C SER A 88 -7.77 -8.05 -14.98
N PHE A 89 -8.04 -7.31 -13.91
CA PHE A 89 -9.10 -6.30 -13.82
C PHE A 89 -8.69 -4.92 -14.35
N CYS A 90 -7.56 -4.75 -15.06
CA CYS A 90 -7.29 -3.51 -15.78
C CYS A 90 -7.93 -3.54 -17.19
N ILE A 91 -8.69 -2.50 -17.56
CA ILE A 91 -9.41 -2.45 -18.84
C ILE A 91 -8.41 -2.31 -19.99
N PRO A 92 -8.51 -3.11 -21.07
CA PRO A 92 -7.72 -2.94 -22.27
C PRO A 92 -7.77 -1.49 -22.80
N GLY A 93 -6.60 -0.93 -23.12
CA GLY A 93 -6.47 0.45 -23.61
C GLY A 93 -6.52 1.55 -22.53
N SER A 94 -6.80 1.22 -21.28
CA SER A 94 -6.70 2.19 -20.18
C SER A 94 -5.24 2.49 -19.79
N VAL A 95 -5.01 3.64 -19.16
CA VAL A 95 -3.70 3.98 -18.57
C VAL A 95 -3.28 2.93 -17.53
N ALA A 96 -4.24 2.41 -16.77
CA ALA A 96 -3.99 1.37 -15.77
C ALA A 96 -3.42 0.09 -16.39
N GLU A 97 -3.90 -0.28 -17.58
CA GLU A 97 -3.36 -1.42 -18.31
C GLU A 97 -1.96 -1.15 -18.85
N GLN A 98 -1.77 -0.02 -19.53
CA GLN A 98 -0.48 0.35 -20.12
C GLN A 98 0.63 0.46 -19.08
N ARG A 99 0.31 1.04 -17.92
CA ARG A 99 1.26 1.23 -16.80
C ARG A 99 1.36 0.00 -15.90
N LYS A 100 0.62 -1.08 -16.19
CA LYS A 100 0.60 -2.31 -15.41
C LYS A 100 0.33 -2.05 -13.92
N VAL A 101 -0.69 -1.24 -13.66
CA VAL A 101 -0.97 -0.70 -12.32
C VAL A 101 -1.27 -1.80 -11.30
N GLY A 102 -1.98 -2.87 -11.68
CA GLY A 102 -2.25 -3.99 -10.79
C GLY A 102 -0.96 -4.70 -10.34
N LEU A 103 -0.06 -4.99 -11.29
CA LEU A 103 1.26 -5.56 -10.97
C LEU A 103 2.08 -4.60 -10.12
N GLY A 104 2.02 -3.30 -10.40
CA GLY A 104 2.67 -2.26 -9.60
C GLY A 104 2.23 -2.27 -8.15
N HIS A 105 0.92 -2.40 -7.89
CA HIS A 105 0.38 -2.48 -6.52
C HIS A 105 0.83 -3.75 -5.79
N GLY A 106 0.81 -4.91 -6.47
CA GLY A 106 1.29 -6.16 -5.89
C GLY A 106 2.78 -6.10 -5.52
N ASN A 107 3.61 -5.55 -6.42
CA ASN A 107 5.05 -5.36 -6.18
C ASN A 107 5.30 -4.38 -5.04
N LEU A 108 4.57 -3.26 -4.97
CA LEU A 108 4.68 -2.31 -3.88
C LEU A 108 4.35 -2.97 -2.53
N ALA A 109 3.23 -3.69 -2.45
CA ALA A 109 2.86 -4.43 -1.25
C ALA A 109 3.94 -5.47 -0.87
N ALA A 110 4.49 -6.18 -1.85
CA ALA A 110 5.57 -7.14 -1.62
C ALA A 110 6.85 -6.48 -1.05
N MET A 111 7.22 -5.30 -1.55
CA MET A 111 8.35 -4.54 -0.99
C MET A 111 8.13 -4.22 0.49
N LEU A 112 6.93 -3.77 0.87
CA LEU A 112 6.58 -3.48 2.27
C LEU A 112 6.66 -4.72 3.18
N LEU A 113 6.49 -5.92 2.63
CA LEU A 113 6.54 -7.19 3.36
C LEU A 113 7.96 -7.80 3.41
N ARG A 114 8.90 -7.33 2.59
CA ARG A 114 10.28 -7.83 2.53
C ARG A 114 11.17 -7.14 3.55
N GLU A 115 12.03 -7.91 4.22
CA GLU A 115 13.03 -7.38 5.17
C GLU A 115 14.03 -6.40 4.56
N SER A 116 14.24 -6.47 3.23
CA SER A 116 15.11 -5.54 2.51
C SER A 116 14.62 -4.09 2.57
N THR A 117 13.31 -3.88 2.68
CA THR A 117 12.70 -2.55 2.82
C THR A 117 12.65 -2.20 4.30
N LYS A 118 13.42 -1.20 4.71
CA LYS A 118 13.54 -0.75 6.10
C LYS A 118 12.72 0.49 6.35
N CYS A 119 12.67 1.42 5.39
CA CYS A 119 11.94 2.67 5.52
C CYS A 119 10.94 2.90 4.38
N PHE A 120 9.70 3.22 4.76
CA PHE A 120 8.61 3.56 3.87
C PHE A 120 8.12 4.98 4.14
N ALA A 121 7.95 5.77 3.08
CA ALA A 121 7.49 7.15 3.16
C ALA A 121 6.12 7.34 2.49
N PHE A 122 5.18 7.94 3.22
CA PHE A 122 4.01 8.55 2.63
C PHE A 122 4.32 10.00 2.25
N LEU A 123 4.25 10.28 0.96
CA LEU A 123 4.37 11.62 0.39
C LEU A 123 3.00 12.29 0.41
N ALA A 124 2.63 12.79 1.58
CA ALA A 124 1.30 13.32 1.85
C ALA A 124 1.18 14.78 1.36
N GLY A 125 0.17 15.04 0.52
CA GLY A 125 -0.14 16.36 -0.04
C GLY A 125 -1.00 17.24 0.87
N HIS A 126 -2.11 17.79 0.36
CA HIS A 126 -3.01 18.63 1.16
C HIS A 126 -4.15 17.82 1.84
N GLU A 127 -4.38 16.55 1.46
CA GLU A 127 -5.43 15.66 2.02
C GLU A 127 -4.93 14.72 3.14
N SER A 128 -3.99 15.19 3.95
CA SER A 128 -3.02 14.34 4.68
C SER A 128 -3.51 13.58 5.89
N PHE A 129 -4.78 13.76 6.31
CA PHE A 129 -5.38 12.93 7.35
C PHE A 129 -5.56 11.47 6.91
N ALA A 130 -5.88 11.24 5.63
CA ALA A 130 -6.01 9.88 5.11
C ALA A 130 -4.67 9.13 5.09
N ALA A 131 -3.59 9.84 4.76
CA ALA A 131 -2.23 9.28 4.74
C ALA A 131 -1.77 8.84 6.15
N ALA A 132 -2.12 9.62 7.19
CA ALA A 132 -1.80 9.31 8.58
C ALA A 132 -2.41 7.98 9.07
N GLU A 133 -3.71 7.78 8.87
CA GLU A 133 -4.38 6.54 9.28
C GLU A 133 -3.93 5.35 8.42
N GLY A 134 -3.72 5.56 7.11
CA GLY A 134 -3.17 4.55 6.20
C GLY A 134 -1.77 4.09 6.63
N ALA A 135 -0.91 5.01 7.08
CA ALA A 135 0.44 4.72 7.54
C ALA A 135 0.48 3.79 8.75
N ILE A 136 -0.40 4.01 9.73
CA ILE A 136 -0.52 3.14 10.90
C ILE A 136 -1.01 1.75 10.47
N GLY A 137 -2.05 1.68 9.63
CA GLY A 137 -2.62 0.42 9.18
C GLY A 137 -1.62 -0.45 8.42
N ILE A 138 -0.84 0.16 7.54
CA ILE A 138 0.22 -0.50 6.78
C ILE A 138 1.35 -0.96 7.71
N ALA A 139 1.86 -0.10 8.59
CA ALA A 139 2.91 -0.47 9.53
C ALA A 139 2.49 -1.66 10.39
N ARG A 140 1.30 -1.62 10.99
CA ARG A 140 0.76 -2.71 11.83
C ARG A 140 0.62 -4.01 11.06
N THR A 141 0.11 -3.96 9.84
CA THR A 141 -0.17 -5.17 9.06
C THR A 141 1.12 -5.78 8.54
N ALA A 142 2.04 -4.96 8.01
CA ALA A 142 3.35 -5.42 7.55
C ALA A 142 4.15 -6.03 8.71
N ASN A 143 4.14 -5.40 9.89
CA ASN A 143 4.91 -5.86 11.05
C ASN A 143 4.43 -7.18 11.65
N LYS A 144 3.25 -7.70 11.27
CA LYS A 144 2.80 -9.05 11.70
C LYS A 144 3.66 -10.16 11.13
N VAL A 145 4.24 -9.96 9.95
CA VAL A 145 5.01 -10.99 9.22
C VAL A 145 6.50 -10.67 9.15
N ARG A 146 6.90 -9.47 9.57
CA ARG A 146 8.28 -9.00 9.57
C ARG A 146 8.97 -9.27 10.91
N LYS A 147 10.27 -9.50 10.85
CA LYS A 147 11.16 -9.59 12.02
C LYS A 147 11.59 -8.21 12.49
N THR A 148 11.94 -7.34 11.55
CA THR A 148 12.27 -5.94 11.85
C THR A 148 11.08 -5.05 11.50
N PRO A 149 10.53 -4.30 12.47
CA PRO A 149 9.45 -3.37 12.21
C PRO A 149 9.80 -2.38 11.10
N LEU A 150 8.89 -2.21 10.15
CA LEU A 150 9.00 -1.23 9.08
C LEU A 150 8.97 0.18 9.68
N LYS A 151 10.01 0.97 9.39
CA LYS A 151 10.06 2.39 9.74
C LYS A 151 9.14 3.15 8.78
N VAL A 152 8.16 3.87 9.31
CA VAL A 152 7.22 4.65 8.49
C VAL A 152 7.38 6.13 8.78
N ILE A 153 7.50 6.91 7.70
CA ILE A 153 7.57 8.36 7.77
C ILE A 153 6.47 9.01 6.95
N LEU A 154 6.04 10.20 7.36
CA LEU A 154 5.25 11.11 6.54
C LEU A 154 6.14 12.27 6.12
N ASN A 155 6.06 12.64 4.85
CA ASN A 155 6.82 13.73 4.24
C ASN A 155 5.98 14.42 3.16
N GLY A 156 6.40 15.57 2.65
CA GLY A 156 5.68 16.32 1.60
C GLY A 156 4.66 17.33 2.12
N LEU A 157 4.51 17.44 3.45
CA LEU A 157 3.64 18.41 4.12
C LEU A 157 4.35 19.74 4.32
N GLY A 158 3.62 20.85 4.35
CA GLY A 158 4.15 22.08 4.94
C GLY A 158 4.45 21.90 6.43
N LYS A 159 5.44 22.63 6.98
CA LYS A 159 5.89 22.51 8.38
C LYS A 159 4.76 22.66 9.41
N ASP A 160 3.84 23.60 9.18
CA ASP A 160 2.69 23.80 10.06
C ASP A 160 1.70 22.64 10.00
N ALA A 161 1.44 22.10 8.80
CA ALA A 161 0.56 20.95 8.62
C ALA A 161 1.15 19.69 9.29
N ALA A 162 2.46 19.46 9.09
CA ALA A 162 3.18 18.36 9.73
C ALA A 162 3.09 18.44 11.26
N PHE A 163 3.30 19.63 11.84
CA PHE A 163 3.16 19.84 13.28
C PHE A 163 1.74 19.52 13.78
N ILE A 164 0.71 20.05 13.11
CA ILE A 164 -0.69 19.85 13.50
C ILE A 164 -1.08 18.37 13.40
N ILE A 165 -0.78 17.70 12.29
CA ILE A 165 -1.08 16.28 12.06
C ILE A 165 -0.38 15.42 13.10
N SER A 166 0.89 15.71 13.40
CA SER A 166 1.63 14.97 14.41
C SER A 166 0.99 15.06 15.77
N ARG A 167 0.60 16.27 16.17
CA ARG A 167 -0.03 16.52 17.46
C ARG A 167 -1.39 15.84 17.59
N ILE A 168 -2.23 15.95 16.56
CA ILE A 168 -3.60 15.38 16.58
C ILE A 168 -3.56 13.86 16.58
N ASN A 169 -2.69 13.25 15.78
CA ASN A 169 -2.63 11.80 15.65
C ASN A 169 -1.74 11.13 16.71
N GLY A 170 -0.93 11.91 17.44
CA GLY A 170 0.02 11.41 18.44
C GLY A 170 1.32 10.89 17.83
N PHE A 171 1.69 11.36 16.64
CA PHE A 171 2.95 10.98 16.00
C PHE A 171 4.14 11.76 16.55
N THR A 172 5.34 11.41 16.09
CA THR A 172 6.55 12.15 16.39
C THR A 172 6.79 13.19 15.31
N TYR A 173 6.72 14.48 15.68
CA TYR A 173 7.09 15.57 14.78
C TYR A 173 8.60 15.74 14.76
N VAL A 174 9.19 15.68 13.57
CA VAL A 174 10.62 15.88 13.36
C VAL A 174 10.80 17.15 12.53
N GLN A 175 11.19 18.21 13.22
CA GLN A 175 11.43 19.50 12.61
C GLN A 175 12.83 19.52 12.00
N THR A 176 12.90 19.90 10.73
CA THR A 176 14.15 20.02 9.98
C THR A 176 14.45 21.45 9.58
N LYS A 177 15.74 21.70 9.34
CA LYS A 177 16.24 22.91 8.70
C LYS A 177 17.16 22.52 7.56
N MET A 178 16.82 22.96 6.36
CA MET A 178 17.67 22.82 5.18
C MET A 178 18.68 23.95 5.11
N ASP A 179 19.93 23.60 4.82
CA ASP A 179 20.95 24.51 4.33
C ASP A 179 20.92 24.48 2.80
N TYR A 180 20.36 25.54 2.20
CA TYR A 180 20.23 25.64 0.74
C TYR A 180 21.56 25.83 0.02
N PHE A 181 22.63 26.23 0.72
CA PHE A 181 23.95 26.36 0.09
C PHE A 181 24.61 25.00 -0.10
N THR A 182 24.50 24.11 0.90
CA THR A 182 25.13 22.78 0.88
C THR A 182 24.20 21.67 0.39
N GLY A 183 22.88 21.88 0.46
CA GLY A 183 21.86 20.87 0.20
C GLY A 183 21.62 19.91 1.37
N GLU A 184 22.25 20.14 2.53
CA GLU A 184 22.10 19.30 3.72
C GLU A 184 20.82 19.65 4.50
N VAL A 185 20.13 18.62 4.99
CA VAL A 185 19.02 18.78 5.93
C VAL A 185 19.42 18.28 7.32
N LYS A 186 19.12 19.06 8.36
CA LYS A 186 19.43 18.72 9.75
C LYS A 186 18.17 18.71 10.60
N VAL A 187 18.06 17.73 11.49
CA VAL A 187 17.01 17.69 12.51
C VAL A 187 17.33 18.73 13.58
N VAL A 188 16.41 19.67 13.81
CA VAL A 188 16.56 20.72 14.83
C VAL A 188 15.75 20.44 16.09
N LYS A 189 14.66 19.68 15.97
CA LYS A 189 13.79 19.31 17.09
C LYS A 189 13.03 18.04 16.78
N GLU A 190 12.89 17.17 17.77
CA GLU A 190 12.03 15.99 17.70
C GLU A 190 11.07 16.03 18.90
N THR A 191 9.78 15.79 18.65
CA THR A 191 8.76 15.84 19.71
C THR A 191 7.72 14.75 19.48
N ALA A 192 7.72 13.75 20.37
CA ALA A 192 6.70 12.71 20.40
C ALA A 192 5.44 13.22 21.13
N TYR A 193 4.28 13.12 20.48
CA TYR A 193 3.00 13.56 21.06
C TYR A 193 2.18 12.43 21.69
N SER A 194 2.65 11.19 21.61
CA SER A 194 2.07 10.05 22.32
C SER A 194 3.16 9.06 22.75
N ASN A 195 2.73 7.97 23.41
CA ASN A 195 3.57 6.82 23.70
C ASN A 195 3.06 5.62 22.89
N GLY A 196 3.96 4.78 22.39
CA GLY A 196 3.63 3.54 21.67
C GLY A 196 3.76 3.63 20.14
N GLU A 197 3.03 2.80 19.41
CA GLU A 197 3.20 2.62 17.95
C GLU A 197 2.98 3.89 17.13
N ARG A 198 2.09 4.78 17.58
CA ARG A 198 1.86 6.08 16.92
C ARG A 198 3.10 6.96 16.98
N ALA A 199 3.79 6.99 18.13
CA ALA A 199 5.03 7.75 18.28
C ALA A 199 6.19 7.19 17.43
N ALA A 200 6.10 5.93 16.96
CA ALA A 200 7.10 5.37 16.05
C ALA A 200 6.99 5.94 14.62
N VAL A 201 5.86 6.55 14.26
CA VAL A 201 5.68 7.23 12.98
C VAL A 201 6.31 8.63 13.08
N ARG A 202 7.28 8.92 12.22
CA ARG A 202 7.96 10.22 12.17
C ARG A 202 7.34 11.07 11.07
N VAL A 203 6.94 12.29 11.39
CA VAL A 203 6.32 13.21 10.45
C VAL A 203 7.25 14.39 10.23
N TYR A 204 7.58 14.62 8.99
CA TYR A 204 8.38 15.73 8.53
C TYR A 204 7.51 16.73 7.78
N GLY A 205 7.81 18.00 7.99
CA GLY A 205 7.34 19.06 7.12
C GLY A 205 8.51 19.67 6.35
N ALA A 206 8.28 20.00 5.09
CA ALA A 206 9.24 20.58 4.18
C ALA A 206 8.72 21.95 3.69
N ASP A 207 9.62 22.92 3.54
CA ASP A 207 9.28 24.21 2.96
C ASP A 207 9.16 24.12 1.42
N ASP A 208 9.89 23.17 0.81
CA ASP A 208 9.82 22.88 -0.61
C ASP A 208 10.14 21.41 -0.95
N VAL A 209 10.06 21.08 -2.24
CA VAL A 209 10.34 19.73 -2.75
C VAL A 209 11.80 19.31 -2.51
N THR A 210 12.74 20.27 -2.50
CA THR A 210 14.17 19.99 -2.29
C THR A 210 14.42 19.50 -0.87
N GLU A 211 13.84 20.18 0.13
CA GLU A 211 13.87 19.73 1.53
C GLU A 211 13.16 18.38 1.69
N GLY A 212 12.01 18.19 1.03
CA GLY A 212 11.31 16.90 1.02
C GLY A 212 12.19 15.75 0.53
N VAL A 213 12.89 15.92 -0.60
CA VAL A 213 13.81 14.90 -1.13
C VAL A 213 15.01 14.70 -0.20
N ALA A 214 15.54 15.76 0.39
CA ALA A 214 16.65 15.67 1.35
C ALA A 214 16.24 14.87 2.60
N ILE A 215 15.01 15.04 3.10
CA ILE A 215 14.44 14.25 4.20
C ILE A 215 14.37 12.76 3.84
N MET A 216 13.93 12.42 2.62
CA MET A 216 13.87 11.02 2.19
C MET A 216 15.26 10.36 2.19
N ARG A 217 16.29 11.12 1.80
CA ARG A 217 17.69 10.66 1.85
C ARG A 217 18.18 10.55 3.29
N LEU A 218 17.87 11.52 4.15
CA LEU A 218 18.23 11.50 5.58
C LEU A 218 17.68 10.26 6.29
N GLU A 219 16.46 9.85 5.93
CA GLU A 219 15.77 8.74 6.58
C GLU A 219 16.04 7.37 5.96
N ASP A 220 16.90 7.32 4.93
CA ASP A 220 17.19 6.14 4.10
C ASP A 220 15.91 5.49 3.55
N VAL A 221 15.03 6.28 2.92
CA VAL A 221 13.76 5.78 2.37
C VAL A 221 14.01 4.83 1.21
N ASP A 222 13.54 3.59 1.36
CA ASP A 222 13.62 2.57 0.30
C ASP A 222 12.44 2.67 -0.68
N VAL A 223 11.26 3.02 -0.16
CA VAL A 223 9.99 3.01 -0.90
C VAL A 223 9.15 4.19 -0.50
N SER A 224 8.47 4.82 -1.46
CA SER A 224 7.50 5.87 -1.18
C SER A 224 6.24 5.75 -2.02
N ILE A 225 5.12 6.21 -1.48
CA ILE A 225 3.86 6.38 -2.21
C ILE A 225 3.31 7.79 -1.96
N THR A 226 2.70 8.38 -2.99
CA THR A 226 1.92 9.63 -2.91
C THR A 226 0.47 9.34 -2.61
#